data_AF-G3NAC5-F1
#
_entry.id   AF-G3NAC5-F1
#
_cell.length_a   1.000
_cell.length_b   1.000
_cell.length_c   1.000
_cell.angle_alpha   90.00
_cell.angle_beta   90.00
_cell.angle_gamma   90.00
#
_symmetry.space_group_name_H-M   'P 1'
#
loop_
_entity.id
_entity.type
_entity.pdbx_description
1 polymer ?
#
loop_
_entity_poly.entity_id
_entity_poly.type
_entity_poly.pdbx_seq_one_letter_code
_entity_poly.pdbx_strand_id
1 'polypeptide(L)'
;SPGRMSEKVLFHLLRHPSVNQEVPFDPNNRLSAAHYLYTRNHPVDYFILLLQGRVEVEIGKEGLKFENGAFTYYGVSALTLPSSAVHQSPVSTQCLSPRDPFESADATSPSSYCPDYTVRALSDLQLIKVTRLQYLNALMASRVGHSPDPPEIKILPNSQTKLLNDRNSQPGTFLHRPPGTNTSD
;
A
#
# COMPACT_ATOMS: atom_id res chain seq x y z
N SER A 1 -10.72 16.35 7.51
CA SER A 1 -11.37 15.13 7.02
C SER A 1 -10.35 14.01 7.00
N PRO A 2 -10.65 12.79 7.51
CA PRO A 2 -9.74 11.66 7.36
C PRO A 2 -9.43 11.50 5.87
N GLY A 3 -8.15 11.38 5.52
CA GLY A 3 -7.69 11.41 4.14
C GLY A 3 -8.42 10.35 3.31
N ARG A 4 -9.24 10.78 2.35
CA ARG A 4 -9.90 9.89 1.40
C ARG A 4 -8.91 9.54 0.29
N MET A 5 -8.86 8.27 -0.09
CA MET A 5 -8.12 7.82 -1.27
C MET A 5 -8.76 8.42 -2.53
N SER A 6 -7.95 8.84 -3.50
CA SER A 6 -8.49 9.35 -4.78
C SER A 6 -9.05 8.20 -5.63
N GLU A 7 -10.05 8.48 -6.47
CA GLU A 7 -10.68 7.46 -7.32
C GLU A 7 -9.68 6.78 -8.26
N LYS A 8 -8.76 7.56 -8.83
CA LYS A 8 -7.68 7.05 -9.70
C LYS A 8 -6.80 6.03 -8.98
N VAL A 9 -6.44 6.32 -7.73
CA VAL A 9 -5.61 5.42 -6.92
C VAL A 9 -6.41 4.19 -6.48
N LEU A 10 -7.67 4.37 -6.10
CA LEU A 10 -8.57 3.26 -5.76
C LEU A 10 -8.71 2.29 -6.95
N PHE A 11 -8.97 2.81 -8.15
CA PHE A 11 -9.08 1.99 -9.35
C PHE A 11 -7.79 1.23 -9.64
N HIS A 12 -6.62 1.87 -9.44
CA HIS A 12 -5.34 1.20 -9.59
C HIS A 12 -5.14 0.09 -8.55
N LEU A 13 -5.47 0.37 -7.28
CA LEU A 13 -5.38 -0.61 -6.19
C LEU A 13 -6.26 -1.84 -6.45
N LEU A 14 -7.51 -1.63 -6.91
CA LEU A 14 -8.47 -2.70 -7.21
C LEU A 14 -8.09 -3.57 -8.42
N ARG A 15 -7.09 -3.15 -9.21
CA ARG A 15 -6.54 -3.93 -10.32
C ARG A 15 -5.28 -4.70 -9.94
N HIS A 16 -4.76 -4.50 -8.73
CA HIS A 16 -3.55 -5.15 -8.30
C HIS A 16 -3.82 -6.66 -8.06
N PRO A 17 -3.04 -7.59 -8.64
CA PRO A 17 -3.34 -9.03 -8.58
C PRO A 17 -3.48 -9.59 -7.16
N SER A 18 -2.74 -9.05 -6.19
CA SER A 18 -2.84 -9.51 -4.79
C SER A 18 -4.12 -9.09 -4.07
N VAL A 19 -4.87 -8.13 -4.64
CA VAL A 19 -6.08 -7.57 -4.06
C VAL A 19 -7.30 -8.43 -4.41
N ASN A 20 -7.36 -8.95 -5.63
CA ASN A 20 -8.45 -9.82 -6.08
C ASN A 20 -8.10 -11.26 -5.71
N GLN A 21 -8.85 -11.86 -4.80
CA GLN A 21 -8.60 -13.22 -4.32
C GLN A 21 -9.80 -14.12 -4.55
N GLU A 22 -9.51 -15.37 -4.87
CA GLU A 22 -10.48 -16.45 -4.96
C GLU A 22 -10.24 -17.42 -3.81
N VAL A 23 -11.31 -17.81 -3.13
CA VAL A 23 -11.27 -18.80 -2.05
C VAL A 23 -12.15 -19.97 -2.49
N PRO A 24 -11.56 -21.05 -3.03
CA PRO A 24 -12.32 -22.24 -3.37
C PRO A 24 -12.84 -22.91 -2.09
N PHE A 25 -14.05 -23.45 -2.18
CA PHE A 25 -14.72 -24.10 -1.07
C PHE A 25 -14.68 -25.62 -1.22
N ASP A 26 -14.13 -26.29 -0.22
CA ASP A 26 -14.17 -27.75 -0.13
C ASP A 26 -15.41 -28.20 0.65
N PRO A 27 -16.43 -28.78 0.01
CA PRO A 27 -17.62 -29.27 0.69
C PRO A 27 -17.35 -30.47 1.60
N ASN A 28 -16.26 -31.23 1.37
CA ASN A 28 -15.88 -32.36 2.21
C ASN A 28 -15.18 -31.90 3.49
N ASN A 29 -14.60 -30.70 3.50
CA ASN A 29 -13.90 -30.13 4.65
C ASN A 29 -14.38 -28.71 4.96
N ARG A 30 -15.66 -28.56 5.27
CA ARG A 30 -16.33 -27.26 5.53
C ARG A 30 -15.69 -26.43 6.65
N LEU A 31 -14.90 -27.05 7.52
CA LEU A 31 -14.22 -26.43 8.67
C LEU A 31 -12.71 -26.24 8.47
N SER A 32 -12.20 -26.42 7.24
CA SER A 32 -10.81 -26.11 6.91
C SER A 32 -10.44 -24.68 7.31
N ALA A 33 -9.23 -24.48 7.84
CA ALA A 33 -8.70 -23.16 8.18
C ALA A 33 -8.72 -22.19 6.98
N ALA A 34 -8.59 -22.72 5.76
CA ALA A 34 -8.65 -21.93 4.52
C ALA A 34 -10.03 -21.26 4.30
N HIS A 35 -11.11 -21.78 4.90
CA HIS A 35 -12.45 -21.20 4.78
C HIS A 35 -12.70 -20.06 5.78
N TYR A 36 -11.84 -19.85 6.79
CA TYR A 36 -12.01 -18.78 7.76
C TYR A 36 -11.33 -17.50 7.26
N LEU A 37 -12.15 -16.49 6.96
CA LEU A 37 -11.68 -15.18 6.52
C LEU A 37 -11.34 -14.29 7.72
N TYR A 38 -12.05 -14.46 8.84
CA TYR A 38 -11.77 -13.84 10.13
C TYR A 38 -12.09 -14.84 11.23
N THR A 39 -11.31 -14.81 12.30
CA THR A 39 -11.60 -15.56 13.52
C THR A 39 -11.66 -14.60 14.68
N ARG A 40 -12.70 -14.71 15.51
CA ARG A 40 -12.90 -13.87 16.68
C ARG A 40 -11.66 -13.85 17.58
N ASN A 41 -11.31 -12.65 18.05
CA ASN A 41 -10.15 -12.38 18.91
C ASN A 41 -8.79 -12.72 18.30
N HIS A 42 -8.70 -13.02 16.99
CA HIS A 42 -7.43 -13.17 16.31
C HIS A 42 -7.04 -11.87 15.59
N PRO A 43 -5.80 -11.37 15.78
CA PRO A 43 -5.37 -10.13 15.15
C PRO A 43 -5.34 -10.25 13.63
N VAL A 44 -5.86 -9.23 12.96
CA VAL A 44 -5.89 -9.10 11.50
C VAL A 44 -5.53 -7.67 11.06
N ASP A 45 -4.96 -7.56 9.87
CA ASP A 45 -4.48 -6.31 9.29
C ASP A 45 -5.05 -6.04 7.90
N TYR A 46 -6.16 -6.67 7.54
CA TYR A 46 -6.77 -6.53 6.23
C TYR A 46 -8.28 -6.27 6.33
N PHE A 47 -8.77 -5.62 5.28
CA PHE A 47 -10.17 -5.45 4.94
C PHE A 47 -10.54 -6.45 3.86
N ILE A 48 -11.79 -6.92 3.86
CA ILE A 48 -12.35 -7.64 2.70
C ILE A 48 -13.70 -7.07 2.26
N LEU A 49 -13.98 -7.20 0.96
CA LEU A 49 -15.29 -6.99 0.34
C LEU A 49 -15.62 -8.22 -0.52
N LEU A 50 -16.75 -8.86 -0.28
CA LEU A 50 -17.20 -10.00 -1.09
C LEU A 50 -17.73 -9.51 -2.44
N LEU A 51 -17.26 -10.10 -3.53
CA LEU A 51 -17.78 -9.88 -4.89
C LEU A 51 -18.77 -10.97 -5.28
N GLN A 52 -18.52 -12.20 -4.85
CA GLN A 52 -19.37 -13.36 -5.12
C GLN A 52 -19.26 -14.37 -3.97
N GLY A 53 -20.29 -15.20 -3.81
CA GLY A 53 -20.35 -16.29 -2.86
C GLY A 53 -21.11 -15.93 -1.58
N ARG A 54 -21.05 -16.84 -0.60
CA ARG A 54 -21.78 -16.77 0.66
C ARG A 54 -20.89 -17.10 1.84
N VAL A 55 -21.11 -16.39 2.95
CA VAL A 55 -20.38 -16.57 4.20
C VAL A 55 -21.35 -16.66 5.37
N GLU A 56 -20.93 -17.36 6.41
CA GLU A 56 -21.55 -17.31 7.73
C GLU A 56 -20.73 -16.35 8.61
N VAL A 57 -21.43 -15.49 9.34
CA VAL A 57 -20.83 -14.60 10.33
C VAL A 57 -21.36 -14.97 11.70
N GLU A 58 -20.46 -15.21 12.64
CA GLU A 58 -20.79 -15.49 14.04
C GLU A 58 -20.39 -14.30 14.91
N ILE A 59 -21.34 -13.68 15.62
CA ILE A 59 -21.12 -12.45 16.40
C ILE A 59 -21.51 -12.67 17.88
N GLY A 60 -20.73 -12.04 18.76
CA GLY A 60 -21.03 -12.00 20.20
C GLY A 60 -20.70 -13.29 20.95
N LYS A 61 -20.92 -13.28 22.27
CA LYS A 61 -20.67 -14.44 23.15
C LYS A 61 -21.72 -15.54 23.02
N GLU A 62 -22.90 -15.21 22.51
CA GLU A 62 -24.02 -16.13 22.32
C GLU A 62 -23.90 -16.96 21.04
N GLY A 63 -22.90 -16.69 20.18
CA GLY A 63 -22.68 -17.45 18.96
C GLY A 63 -23.78 -17.25 17.92
N LEU A 64 -24.37 -16.04 17.85
CA LEU A 64 -25.41 -15.72 16.87
C LEU A 64 -24.82 -15.79 15.46
N LYS A 65 -25.46 -16.57 14.58
CA LYS A 65 -25.00 -16.84 13.22
C LYS A 65 -25.93 -16.25 12.18
N PHE A 66 -25.34 -15.56 11.21
CA PHE A 66 -26.05 -14.95 10.08
C PHE A 66 -25.36 -15.31 8.77
N GLU A 67 -26.14 -15.58 7.73
CA GLU A 67 -25.62 -15.78 6.38
C GLU A 67 -25.58 -14.43 5.63
N ASN A 68 -24.45 -14.13 5.02
CA ASN A 68 -24.22 -12.93 4.22
C ASN A 68 -23.73 -13.31 2.82
N GLY A 69 -24.01 -12.46 1.83
CA GLY A 69 -23.64 -12.66 0.44
C GLY A 69 -22.73 -11.58 -0.13
N ALA A 70 -22.75 -11.46 -1.45
CA ALA A 70 -22.00 -10.46 -2.20
C ALA A 70 -22.24 -9.03 -1.70
N PHE A 71 -21.23 -8.17 -1.91
CA PHE A 71 -21.17 -6.77 -1.50
C PHE A 71 -21.22 -6.49 0.00
N THR A 72 -21.08 -7.52 0.85
CA THR A 72 -20.80 -7.35 2.28
C THR A 72 -19.31 -7.19 2.53
N TYR A 73 -18.94 -6.40 3.53
CA TYR A 73 -17.55 -6.06 3.84
C TYR A 73 -17.22 -6.19 5.32
N TYR A 74 -15.94 -6.41 5.63
CA TYR A 74 -15.45 -6.66 6.98
C TYR A 74 -14.05 -6.06 7.18
N GLY A 75 -13.66 -5.81 8.42
CA GLY A 75 -12.29 -5.39 8.75
C GLY A 75 -11.95 -3.92 8.45
N VAL A 76 -12.92 -3.01 8.40
CA VAL A 76 -12.63 -1.57 8.18
C VAL A 76 -11.70 -1.01 9.28
N SER A 77 -11.94 -1.38 10.54
CA SER A 77 -11.08 -1.02 11.67
C SER A 77 -9.66 -1.58 11.55
N ALA A 78 -9.45 -2.61 10.73
CA ALA A 78 -8.13 -3.14 10.44
C ALA A 78 -7.30 -2.18 9.57
N LEU A 79 -7.90 -1.23 8.85
CA LEU A 79 -7.18 -0.28 8.00
C LEU A 79 -6.72 0.99 8.74
N THR A 80 -7.33 1.28 9.89
CA THR A 80 -6.97 2.44 10.72
C THR A 80 -5.86 2.06 11.70
N LEU A 81 -4.84 2.91 11.82
CA LEU A 81 -3.93 2.87 12.97
C LEU A 81 -4.74 3.28 14.23
N PRO A 82 -4.64 2.56 15.36
CA PRO A 82 -5.22 3.05 16.59
C PRO A 82 -4.55 4.39 16.91
N SER A 83 -5.38 5.43 17.07
CA SER A 83 -4.94 6.78 17.41
C SER A 83 -4.53 6.87 18.90
N SER A 84 -3.83 5.86 19.42
CA SER A 84 -3.28 5.84 20.78
C SER A 84 -1.88 6.44 20.78
N ALA A 85 -1.78 7.71 20.38
CA ALA A 85 -0.67 8.62 20.69
C ALA A 85 -1.13 10.07 20.91
N VAL A 86 -2.45 10.32 21.02
CA VAL A 86 -3.02 11.67 21.21
C VAL A 86 -3.57 11.86 22.63
N HIS A 87 -2.95 11.19 23.60
CA HIS A 87 -2.86 11.72 24.96
C HIS A 87 -1.40 12.11 25.26
N GLN A 88 -0.73 12.76 24.31
CA GLN A 88 0.38 13.64 24.66
C GLN A 88 -0.22 14.98 25.07
N SER A 89 -0.37 15.14 26.39
CA SER A 89 -0.30 16.46 27.04
C SER A 89 0.79 17.31 26.37
N PRO A 90 0.60 18.61 26.14
CA PRO A 90 1.49 19.42 25.29
C PRO A 90 2.87 19.72 25.90
N VAL A 91 3.28 19.00 26.95
CA VAL A 91 4.61 19.09 27.53
C VAL A 91 5.12 17.70 27.87
N SER A 92 5.99 17.14 27.02
CA SER A 92 7.15 16.37 27.46
C SER A 92 8.08 16.12 26.27
N THR A 93 9.12 16.95 26.24
CA THR A 93 10.40 16.72 25.59
C THR A 93 10.95 15.32 25.89
N GLN A 94 11.42 14.63 24.85
CA GLN A 94 12.46 13.58 24.85
C GLN A 94 12.33 12.43 25.86
N CYS A 95 12.16 11.20 25.36
CA CYS A 95 12.81 10.02 25.93
C CYS A 95 12.86 8.90 24.88
N LEU A 96 14.03 8.75 24.23
CA LEU A 96 14.50 7.46 23.77
C LEU A 96 14.79 6.63 25.03
N SER A 97 13.99 5.61 25.34
CA SER A 97 14.29 4.68 26.43
C SER A 97 14.77 3.33 25.87
N PRO A 98 15.95 2.84 26.28
CA PRO A 98 16.41 1.47 26.02
C PRO A 98 15.86 0.45 27.04
N ARG A 99 15.14 -0.56 26.53
CA ARG A 99 14.95 -1.98 26.97
C ARG A 99 14.66 -2.32 28.46
N ASP A 100 13.60 -3.11 28.67
CA ASP A 100 13.49 -4.12 29.76
C ASP A 100 13.25 -5.54 29.16
N PRO A 101 13.99 -6.61 29.53
CA PRO A 101 13.84 -7.96 28.94
C PRO A 101 12.97 -8.97 29.71
N PHE A 102 12.28 -8.61 30.79
CA PHE A 102 11.49 -9.59 31.55
C PHE A 102 10.18 -9.01 32.04
N GLU A 103 9.13 -9.06 31.21
CA GLU A 103 7.75 -9.11 31.67
C GLU A 103 6.81 -9.57 30.53
N SER A 104 6.15 -10.70 30.77
CA SER A 104 4.83 -11.09 30.25
C SER A 104 4.66 -11.28 28.74
N ALA A 105 4.62 -12.56 28.35
CA ALA A 105 4.04 -13.04 27.11
C ALA A 105 2.56 -12.63 26.99
N ASP A 106 2.29 -11.55 26.25
CA ASP A 106 1.14 -11.34 25.35
C ASP A 106 1.01 -9.84 25.02
N ALA A 107 2.07 -9.26 24.47
CA ALA A 107 1.98 -7.97 23.80
C ALA A 107 1.90 -8.26 22.30
N THR A 108 0.78 -8.81 21.86
CA THR A 108 0.33 -8.58 20.48
C THR A 108 0.42 -7.07 20.30
N SER A 109 1.32 -6.61 19.43
CA SER A 109 1.60 -5.17 19.23
C SER A 109 0.30 -4.37 19.35
N PRO A 110 0.21 -3.32 20.19
CA PRO A 110 -1.04 -2.61 20.50
C PRO A 110 -1.71 -1.95 19.27
N SER A 111 -1.15 -2.15 18.08
CA SER A 111 -1.58 -1.72 16.77
C SER A 111 -2.44 -2.72 15.98
N SER A 112 -2.72 -3.92 16.48
CA SER A 112 -3.41 -4.96 15.71
C SER A 112 -4.90 -5.03 16.04
N TYR A 113 -5.76 -5.02 15.02
CA TYR A 113 -7.22 -5.09 15.20
C TYR A 113 -7.62 -6.54 15.44
N CYS A 114 -8.35 -6.80 16.51
CA CYS A 114 -8.95 -8.11 16.79
C CYS A 114 -10.47 -8.00 16.58
N PRO A 115 -11.06 -8.73 15.62
CA PRO A 115 -12.50 -8.71 15.41
C PRO A 115 -13.22 -9.46 16.54
N ASP A 116 -14.40 -8.99 16.92
CA ASP A 116 -15.32 -9.64 17.85
C ASP A 116 -16.26 -10.65 17.16
N TYR A 117 -16.02 -10.92 15.89
CA TYR A 117 -16.77 -11.82 15.04
C TYR A 117 -15.86 -12.81 14.29
N THR A 118 -16.46 -13.91 13.83
CA THR A 118 -15.85 -14.90 12.95
C THR A 118 -16.57 -14.88 11.60
N VAL A 119 -15.83 -14.94 10.49
CA VAL A 119 -16.40 -15.02 9.13
C VAL A 119 -15.86 -16.26 8.45
N ARG A 120 -16.75 -17.12 7.95
CA ARG A 120 -16.40 -18.40 7.33
C ARG A 120 -17.13 -18.61 6.00
N ALA A 121 -16.44 -19.10 4.99
CA ALA A 121 -17.01 -19.45 3.69
C ALA A 121 -18.08 -20.55 3.78
N LEU A 122 -19.14 -20.40 3.00
CA LEU A 122 -20.18 -21.40 2.76
C LEU A 122 -20.24 -21.88 1.30
N SER A 123 -19.52 -21.19 0.41
CA SER A 123 -19.38 -21.50 -1.02
C SER A 123 -18.04 -20.97 -1.53
N ASP A 124 -17.73 -21.22 -2.80
CA ASP A 124 -16.64 -20.51 -3.49
C ASP A 124 -16.85 -19.00 -3.35
N LEU A 125 -15.77 -18.29 -3.07
CA LEU A 125 -15.77 -16.83 -2.92
C LEU A 125 -14.88 -16.16 -3.94
N GLN A 126 -15.33 -15.02 -4.43
CA GLN A 126 -14.47 -14.00 -5.02
C GLN A 126 -14.53 -12.77 -4.12
N LEU A 127 -13.37 -12.23 -3.75
CA LEU A 127 -13.30 -11.11 -2.83
C LEU A 127 -12.17 -10.14 -3.18
N ILE A 128 -12.35 -8.90 -2.76
CA ILE A 128 -11.28 -7.91 -2.66
C ILE A 128 -10.70 -8.03 -1.25
N LYS A 129 -9.39 -8.22 -1.13
CA LYS A 129 -8.64 -8.19 0.14
C LYS A 129 -7.59 -7.09 0.07
N VAL A 130 -7.74 -6.10 0.95
CA VAL A 130 -6.83 -4.96 1.03
C VAL A 130 -6.16 -4.98 2.38
N THR A 131 -4.83 -5.12 2.41
CA THR A 131 -4.07 -5.02 3.66
C THR A 131 -3.94 -3.56 4.10
N ARG A 132 -3.71 -3.34 5.39
CA ARG A 132 -3.43 -2.04 5.97
C ARG A 132 -2.28 -1.36 5.24
N LEU A 133 -1.20 -2.09 4.96
CA LEU A 133 -0.06 -1.56 4.24
C LEU A 133 -0.43 -1.09 2.83
N GLN A 134 -1.20 -1.88 2.08
CA GLN A 134 -1.70 -1.49 0.76
C GLN A 134 -2.57 -0.22 0.84
N TYR A 135 -3.47 -0.15 1.81
CA TYR A 135 -4.32 1.01 2.04
C TYR A 135 -3.51 2.28 2.36
N LEU A 136 -2.54 2.19 3.28
CA LEU A 136 -1.68 3.31 3.66
C LEU A 136 -0.82 3.80 2.49
N ASN A 137 -0.26 2.88 1.70
CA ASN A 137 0.50 3.23 0.50
C ASN A 137 -0.37 3.96 -0.53
N ALA A 138 -1.60 3.50 -0.72
CA ALA A 138 -2.56 4.15 -1.60
C ALA A 138 -3.00 5.53 -1.07
N LEU A 139 -3.11 5.73 0.25
CA LEU A 139 -3.34 7.06 0.83
C LEU A 139 -2.17 8.02 0.57
N MET A 140 -0.93 7.54 0.67
CA MET A 140 0.25 8.36 0.34
C MET A 140 0.26 8.75 -1.14
N ALA A 141 0.02 7.79 -2.04
CA ALA A 141 -0.07 8.04 -3.48
C ALA A 141 -1.17 9.04 -3.86
N SER A 142 -2.29 9.03 -3.12
CA SER A 142 -3.40 9.96 -3.36
C SER A 142 -3.02 11.43 -3.10
N ARG A 143 -2.03 11.70 -2.24
CA ARG A 143 -1.56 13.07 -1.95
C ARG A 143 -0.66 13.62 -3.04
N VAL A 144 0.08 12.75 -3.73
CA VAL A 144 1.05 13.15 -4.77
C VAL A 144 0.35 13.63 -6.04
N GLY A 145 -0.88 13.16 -6.32
CA GLY A 145 -1.68 13.65 -7.46
C GLY A 145 -2.33 15.03 -7.27
N HIS A 146 -2.21 15.63 -6.07
CA HIS A 146 -2.73 16.96 -5.73
C HIS A 146 -1.64 18.02 -5.55
N SER A 147 -0.40 17.77 -6.00
CA SER A 147 0.60 18.84 -6.00
C SER A 147 0.19 19.90 -7.04
N PRO A 148 0.07 21.20 -6.68
CA PRO A 148 0.08 22.25 -7.68
C PRO A 148 1.39 22.12 -8.46
N ASP A 149 1.35 22.38 -9.77
CA ASP A 149 2.52 22.25 -10.63
C ASP A 149 3.78 22.83 -9.96
N PRO A 150 4.93 22.15 -10.05
CA PRO A 150 6.18 22.73 -9.56
C PRO A 150 6.33 24.10 -10.24
N PRO A 151 6.73 25.16 -9.51
CA PRO A 151 6.90 26.47 -10.12
C PRO A 151 7.84 26.31 -11.31
N GLU A 152 7.37 26.69 -12.50
CA GLU A 152 8.23 26.82 -13.68
C GLU A 152 9.39 27.75 -13.29
N ILE A 153 10.55 27.17 -13.01
CA ILE A 153 11.78 27.93 -12.97
C ILE A 153 12.00 28.35 -14.42
N LYS A 154 11.50 29.55 -14.77
CA LYS A 154 11.88 30.25 -15.99
C LYS A 154 13.36 30.56 -15.87
N ILE A 155 14.19 29.62 -16.32
CA ILE A 155 15.61 29.85 -16.52
C ILE A 155 15.69 30.88 -17.65
N LEU A 156 15.79 32.16 -17.26
CA LEU A 156 16.08 33.23 -18.20
C LEU A 156 17.50 32.94 -18.75
N PRO A 157 17.68 32.81 -20.07
CA PRO A 157 19.01 32.59 -20.62
C PRO A 157 19.85 33.84 -20.34
N ASN A 158 20.72 33.77 -19.34
CA ASN A 158 21.80 34.73 -19.21
C ASN A 158 22.88 34.36 -20.23
N SER A 159 23.64 35.37 -20.65
CA SER A 159 24.56 35.33 -21.79
C SER A 159 25.63 34.23 -21.74
N GLN A 160 25.76 33.50 -20.63
CA GLN A 160 26.65 32.35 -20.47
C GLN A 160 26.16 31.07 -21.14
N THR A 161 24.84 30.84 -21.28
CA THR A 161 24.34 29.57 -21.85
C THR A 161 24.42 29.52 -23.38
N LYS A 162 24.55 30.67 -24.05
CA LYS A 162 24.75 30.72 -25.52
C LYS A 162 26.09 30.16 -25.96
N LEU A 163 27.16 30.37 -25.20
CA LEU A 163 28.52 29.94 -25.57
C LEU A 163 28.73 28.43 -25.47
N LEU A 164 27.88 27.72 -24.72
CA LEU A 164 27.97 26.26 -24.59
C LEU A 164 27.27 25.51 -25.74
N ASN A 165 26.35 26.16 -26.47
CA ASN A 165 25.64 25.52 -27.58
C ASN A 165 26.40 25.63 -28.92
N ASP A 166 27.20 26.68 -29.10
CA ASP A 166 27.99 26.86 -30.33
C ASP A 166 29.15 25.85 -30.47
N ARG A 167 29.49 25.13 -29.39
CA ARG A 167 30.52 24.07 -29.39
C ARG A 167 29.99 22.68 -29.74
N ASN A 168 28.81 22.57 -30.36
CA ASN A 168 28.33 21.28 -30.89
C ASN A 168 27.71 21.39 -32.30
N SER A 169 28.02 22.47 -33.03
CA SER A 169 27.51 22.69 -34.39
C SER A 169 28.58 23.29 -35.30
N GLN A 170 29.65 22.53 -35.56
CA GLN A 170 30.51 22.73 -36.73
C GLN A 170 30.86 21.35 -37.34
N PRO A 171 30.54 21.09 -38.62
CA PRO A 171 30.98 19.89 -39.33
C PRO A 171 32.49 19.99 -39.57
N GLY A 172 33.26 19.04 -39.06
CA GLY A 172 34.70 18.96 -39.26
C GLY A 172 35.06 18.60 -40.71
N THR A 173 35.26 19.61 -41.55
CA THR A 173 36.03 19.50 -42.79
C THR A 173 37.52 19.39 -42.44
N PHE A 174 38.07 18.18 -42.49
CA PHE A 174 39.51 17.97 -42.47
C PHE A 174 40.06 18.11 -43.89
N LEU A 175 40.96 19.07 -44.14
CA LEU A 175 41.76 19.13 -45.36
C LEU A 175 43.26 19.28 -45.04
N HIS A 176 44.00 18.31 -45.62
CA HIS A 176 45.39 18.31 -46.08
C HIS A 176 46.59 18.19 -45.13
N ARG A 177 47.39 17.13 -45.37
CA ARG A 177 48.85 17.23 -45.55
C ARG A 177 49.39 16.16 -46.54
N PRO A 178 50.33 16.48 -47.45
CA PRO A 178 50.84 15.57 -48.50
C PRO A 178 51.93 14.60 -48.01
N PRO A 179 52.28 13.57 -48.80
CA PRO A 179 53.35 12.62 -48.45
C PRO A 179 54.75 13.20 -48.71
N GLY A 180 55.64 13.05 -47.73
CA GLY A 180 57.07 13.31 -47.87
C GLY A 180 57.79 12.10 -48.45
N THR A 181 58.63 12.35 -49.45
CA THR A 181 59.64 11.44 -49.99
C THR A 181 60.79 11.24 -49.01
N ASN A 182 61.21 9.99 -48.77
CA ASN A 182 62.54 9.65 -48.26
C ASN A 182 63.09 8.46 -49.05
N THR A 183 64.17 8.70 -49.80
CA THR A 183 65.11 7.73 -50.37
C THR A 183 66.34 7.62 -49.48
N SER A 184 66.87 6.40 -49.31
CA SER A 184 68.23 5.92 -48.88
C SER A 184 67.97 4.60 -48.12
N ASP A 185 68.51 3.42 -48.42
CA ASP A 185 69.68 2.93 -49.18
C ASP A 185 69.27 1.80 -50.14
#